data_AF-A0A846YVR6-F1
#
_entry.id   AF-A0A846YVR6-F1
#
_cell.length_a   1.000
_cell.length_b   1.000
_cell.length_c   1.000
_cell.angle_alpha   90.00
_cell.angle_beta   90.00
_cell.angle_gamma   90.00
#
_symmetry.space_group_name_H-M   'P 1'
#
loop_
_entity.id
_entity.type
_entity.pdbx_description
1 polymer ?
#
loop_
_entity_poly.entity_id
_entity_poly.type
_entity_poly.pdbx_seq_one_letter_code
_entity_poly.pdbx_strand_id
1 'polypeptide(L)'
;MSEPGEPRPQVQHGDGGGAPPVPSRPRGTSARPALVVAAAAVALLLTAGAGIGGWLTMRDEPGQGSASTGQERDVAVFFCVVSSSTPNCGRRDAGQAEKDAVKQRLLEMNGIMTVRYESKEQAYENFKKAFADRKDLLDGASLGDIPDSLRLRVADAGVAGAVKKRFEGTSGVDTVVIQPPGKA
;
A
#
# COMPACT_ATOMS: atom_id res chain seq x y z
N MET A 1 -19.67 59.13 7.53
CA MET A 1 -18.22 59.36 7.38
C MET A 1 -17.75 58.36 6.35
N SER A 2 -17.67 58.85 5.12
CA SER A 2 -17.27 58.14 3.91
C SER A 2 -15.86 58.64 3.59
N GLU A 3 -14.92 57.75 3.27
CA GLU A 3 -13.72 58.05 2.47
C GLU A 3 -12.99 56.72 2.10
N PRO A 4 -12.14 56.71 1.05
CA PRO A 4 -12.39 55.94 -0.17
C PRO A 4 -11.30 54.88 -0.48
N GLY A 5 -11.58 54.06 -1.50
CA GLY A 5 -10.66 53.05 -2.03
C GLY A 5 -9.62 53.59 -3.02
N GLU A 6 -8.53 52.84 -3.18
CA GLU A 6 -7.59 52.92 -4.32
C GLU A 6 -6.72 51.63 -4.40
N PRO A 7 -5.93 51.39 -5.47
CA PRO A 7 -6.29 50.42 -6.50
C PRO A 7 -5.33 49.22 -6.61
N ARG A 8 -5.77 48.20 -7.36
CA ARG A 8 -4.99 47.02 -7.75
C ARG A 8 -3.99 47.34 -8.88
N PRO A 9 -2.76 46.82 -8.85
CA PRO A 9 -1.92 46.73 -10.05
C PRO A 9 -2.13 45.40 -10.80
N GLN A 10 -2.37 45.51 -12.11
CA GLN A 10 -2.35 44.44 -13.13
C GLN A 10 -1.08 44.60 -13.96
N VAL A 11 -0.23 43.58 -14.07
CA VAL A 11 0.84 43.46 -15.11
C VAL A 11 1.12 41.97 -15.34
N GLN A 12 0.52 41.35 -16.36
CA GLN A 12 0.95 41.12 -17.76
C GLN A 12 1.70 39.79 -18.02
N HIS A 13 1.18 39.10 -19.04
CA HIS A 13 1.63 37.85 -19.64
C HIS A 13 3.03 37.92 -20.25
N GLY A 14 3.77 36.81 -20.13
CA GLY A 14 4.97 36.52 -20.91
C GLY A 14 4.81 35.16 -21.61
N ASP A 15 4.34 35.19 -22.86
CA ASP A 15 4.41 34.10 -23.82
C ASP A 15 5.80 34.09 -24.50
N GLY A 16 6.48 32.95 -24.45
CA GLY A 16 7.65 32.64 -25.28
C GLY A 16 7.73 31.12 -25.40
N GLY A 17 7.73 30.47 -26.56
CA GLY A 17 8.05 30.92 -27.90
C GLY A 17 9.18 30.04 -28.44
N GLY A 18 8.85 29.11 -29.34
CA GLY A 18 9.78 28.54 -30.33
C GLY A 18 10.24 27.10 -30.12
N ALA A 19 9.50 26.14 -30.68
CA ALA A 19 10.06 24.84 -31.07
C ALA A 19 10.76 24.96 -32.45
N PRO A 20 11.93 24.32 -32.67
CA PRO A 20 12.68 24.44 -33.91
C PRO A 20 12.05 23.67 -35.09
N PRO A 21 12.31 24.08 -36.34
CA PRO A 21 11.70 23.52 -37.53
C PRO A 21 12.26 22.15 -37.91
N VAL A 22 11.38 21.24 -38.31
CA VAL A 22 11.71 19.92 -38.86
C VAL A 22 12.06 20.07 -40.36
N PRO A 23 13.25 19.64 -40.82
CA PRO A 23 13.57 19.68 -42.24
C PRO A 23 12.82 18.58 -43.02
N SER A 24 12.08 18.99 -44.04
CA SER A 24 11.43 18.12 -45.02
C SER A 24 12.44 17.72 -46.11
N ARG A 25 12.66 16.42 -46.32
CA ARG A 25 13.53 15.93 -47.41
C ARG A 25 12.68 15.46 -48.62
N PRO A 26 12.87 16.04 -49.81
CA PRO A 26 12.16 15.61 -51.01
C PRO A 26 12.67 14.29 -51.59
N ARG A 27 11.73 13.63 -52.26
CA ARG A 27 11.74 12.30 -52.84
C ARG A 27 12.49 12.33 -54.18
N GLY A 28 13.67 11.72 -54.25
CA GLY A 28 14.45 11.58 -55.48
C GLY A 28 14.39 10.16 -56.02
N THR A 29 13.79 10.01 -57.19
CA THR A 29 13.82 8.79 -58.02
C THR A 29 15.15 8.70 -58.76
N SER A 30 15.84 7.56 -58.69
CA SER A 30 16.78 7.18 -59.75
C SER A 30 16.78 5.67 -59.97
N ALA A 31 16.84 5.31 -61.24
CA ALA A 31 16.64 3.98 -61.78
C ALA A 31 17.85 3.05 -61.57
N ARG A 32 17.55 1.75 -61.62
CA ARG A 32 18.49 0.62 -61.54
C ARG A 32 19.51 0.64 -62.69
N PRO A 33 20.68 0.00 -62.50
CA PRO A 33 20.92 -1.19 -63.30
C PRO A 33 21.39 -2.39 -62.47
N ALA A 34 21.00 -3.56 -62.95
CA ALA A 34 21.29 -4.86 -62.38
C ALA A 34 22.76 -5.27 -62.58
N LEU A 35 23.34 -5.93 -61.59
CA LEU A 35 24.42 -6.87 -61.79
C LEU A 35 24.24 -8.03 -60.80
N VAL A 36 23.95 -9.19 -61.38
CA VAL A 36 23.68 -10.47 -60.72
C VAL A 36 24.97 -11.29 -60.79
N VAL A 37 25.58 -11.62 -59.65
CA VAL A 37 26.52 -12.76 -59.44
C VAL A 37 26.67 -12.94 -57.93
N ALA A 38 26.70 -14.11 -57.27
CA ALA A 38 26.12 -15.44 -57.38
C ALA A 38 26.52 -16.16 -56.06
N ALA A 39 25.63 -16.98 -55.50
CA ALA A 39 25.88 -18.08 -54.54
C ALA A 39 26.60 -17.77 -53.20
N ALA A 40 26.28 -18.33 -52.04
CA ALA A 40 25.21 -19.17 -51.54
C ALA A 40 25.36 -19.10 -50.00
N ALA A 41 24.30 -18.75 -49.28
CA ALA A 41 24.21 -19.01 -47.85
C ALA A 41 22.82 -19.59 -47.61
N VAL A 42 22.76 -20.91 -47.43
CA VAL A 42 21.55 -21.64 -47.10
C VAL A 42 21.14 -21.23 -45.69
N ALA A 43 20.23 -20.24 -45.59
CA ALA A 43 19.52 -19.93 -44.36
C ALA A 43 18.12 -20.53 -44.46
N LEU A 44 18.01 -21.73 -43.87
CA LEU A 44 16.77 -22.49 -43.81
C LEU A 44 15.80 -21.87 -42.79
N LEU A 45 14.56 -21.75 -43.27
CA LEU A 45 13.28 -21.73 -42.55
C LEU A 45 12.72 -20.36 -42.12
N LEU A 46 11.92 -19.83 -43.04
CA LEU A 46 10.69 -19.09 -42.75
C LEU A 46 9.80 -19.89 -41.79
N THR A 47 9.59 -19.39 -40.57
CA THR A 47 8.26 -19.49 -39.94
C THR A 47 7.62 -18.11 -40.01
N ALA A 48 6.46 -18.11 -40.67
CA ALA A 48 5.69 -16.95 -41.03
C ALA A 48 5.04 -16.27 -39.80
N GLY A 49 5.00 -14.94 -39.86
CA GLY A 49 3.90 -14.08 -39.41
C GLY A 49 2.93 -14.61 -38.34
N ALA A 50 3.31 -14.46 -37.09
CA ALA A 50 2.38 -14.31 -35.96
C ALA A 50 2.90 -13.18 -35.06
N GLY A 51 3.03 -11.97 -35.62
CA GLY A 51 3.79 -10.88 -34.98
C GLY A 51 3.13 -9.51 -35.03
N ILE A 52 1.81 -9.41 -35.25
CA ILE A 52 1.06 -8.15 -35.10
C ILE A 52 -0.37 -8.51 -34.65
N GLY A 53 -0.54 -8.87 -33.38
CA GLY A 53 -1.86 -9.22 -32.82
C GLY A 53 -1.81 -9.81 -31.41
N GLY A 54 -0.67 -10.42 -31.04
CA GLY A 54 -0.44 -10.96 -29.69
C GLY A 54 0.04 -9.92 -28.66
N TRP A 55 0.30 -8.67 -29.05
CA TRP A 55 0.74 -7.61 -28.11
C TRP A 55 -0.43 -6.77 -27.57
N LEU A 56 -1.65 -7.30 -27.52
CA LEU A 56 -2.79 -6.60 -26.92
C LEU A 56 -3.64 -7.46 -25.98
N THR A 57 -3.26 -8.71 -25.72
CA THR A 57 -4.04 -9.64 -24.90
C THR A 57 -3.39 -10.02 -23.57
N MET A 58 -2.39 -9.28 -23.09
CA MET A 58 -1.84 -9.45 -21.74
C MET A 58 -1.66 -8.10 -21.04
N ARG A 59 -2.77 -7.37 -20.92
CA ARG A 59 -3.08 -6.64 -19.70
C ARG A 59 -4.22 -7.40 -19.01
N ASP A 60 -3.95 -8.63 -18.62
CA ASP A 60 -4.43 -9.02 -17.31
C ASP A 60 -3.66 -8.10 -16.35
N GLU A 61 -4.30 -6.99 -15.96
CA GLU A 61 -4.02 -6.46 -14.65
C GLU A 61 -4.19 -7.64 -13.71
N PRO A 62 -3.16 -8.11 -12.97
CA PRO A 62 -3.44 -8.83 -11.75
C PRO A 62 -4.14 -7.81 -10.87
N GLY A 63 -5.44 -7.65 -11.06
CA GLY A 63 -6.34 -7.19 -10.02
C GLY A 63 -5.91 -7.99 -8.82
N GLN A 64 -5.38 -7.28 -7.83
CA GLN A 64 -4.88 -7.83 -6.57
C GLN A 64 -6.05 -8.47 -5.84
N GLY A 65 -6.38 -9.67 -6.28
CA GLY A 65 -7.52 -10.45 -5.90
C GLY A 65 -7.13 -11.92 -6.05
N SER A 66 -5.96 -12.28 -5.52
CA SER A 66 -5.78 -13.68 -5.10
C SER A 66 -6.89 -13.95 -4.10
N ALA A 67 -7.90 -14.69 -4.55
CA ALA A 67 -8.79 -15.43 -3.66
C ALA A 67 -7.89 -16.40 -2.90
N SER A 68 -7.28 -15.92 -1.80
CA SER A 68 -6.49 -16.75 -0.90
C SER A 68 -7.49 -17.68 -0.20
N THR A 69 -7.72 -18.84 -0.80
CA THR A 69 -8.41 -19.95 -0.16
C THR A 69 -7.74 -20.19 1.20
N GLY A 70 -8.49 -20.03 2.30
CA GLY A 70 -8.15 -20.49 3.65
C GLY A 70 -6.73 -20.25 4.15
N GLN A 71 -6.11 -19.09 3.90
CA GLN A 71 -4.83 -18.76 4.51
C GLN A 71 -5.02 -18.02 5.82
N GLU A 72 -4.42 -18.57 6.88
CA GLU A 72 -4.38 -17.96 8.20
C GLU A 72 -3.88 -16.51 8.12
N ARG A 73 -4.44 -15.66 8.98
CA ARG A 73 -4.04 -14.25 9.08
C ARG A 73 -3.67 -13.92 10.51
N ASP A 74 -2.63 -13.10 10.64
CA ASP A 74 -2.31 -12.47 11.92
C ASP A 74 -3.04 -11.13 12.02
N VAL A 75 -3.65 -10.88 13.18
CA VAL A 75 -4.40 -9.64 13.47
C VAL A 75 -3.92 -9.08 14.80
N ALA A 76 -3.75 -7.76 14.89
CA ALA A 76 -3.45 -7.06 16.13
C ALA A 76 -4.60 -6.10 16.47
N VAL A 77 -5.19 -6.26 17.64
CA VAL A 77 -6.14 -5.31 18.23
C VAL A 77 -5.36 -4.46 19.23
N PHE A 78 -5.01 -3.24 18.83
CA PHE A 78 -4.26 -2.30 19.67
C PHE A 78 -5.22 -1.55 20.59
N PHE A 79 -4.86 -1.43 21.86
CA PHE A 79 -5.66 -0.73 22.84
C PHE A 79 -5.37 0.76 22.88
N CYS A 80 -6.30 1.54 23.38
CA CYS A 80 -6.11 2.96 23.58
C CYS A 80 -4.95 3.25 24.54
N VAL A 81 -4.17 4.27 24.21
CA VAL A 81 -3.16 4.89 25.07
C VAL A 81 -3.38 6.40 25.12
N VAL A 82 -2.67 7.09 26.03
CA VAL A 82 -2.80 8.55 26.19
C VAL A 82 -2.51 9.33 24.90
N SER A 83 -1.56 8.85 24.09
CA SER A 83 -1.22 9.46 22.80
C SER A 83 -2.14 9.04 21.63
N SER A 84 -3.09 8.12 21.84
CA SER A 84 -4.08 7.75 20.82
C SER A 84 -4.93 8.95 20.41
N SER A 85 -5.01 9.19 19.10
CA SER A 85 -5.79 10.29 18.52
C SER A 85 -7.20 9.87 18.08
N THR A 86 -7.50 8.57 18.12
CA THR A 86 -8.79 8.02 17.70
C THR A 86 -9.91 8.46 18.66
N PRO A 87 -11.04 8.98 18.17
CA PRO A 87 -12.05 9.63 19.02
C PRO A 87 -12.60 8.78 20.18
N ASN A 88 -12.71 7.47 20.00
CA ASN A 88 -13.20 6.53 21.01
C ASN A 88 -12.19 6.26 22.14
N CYS A 89 -10.93 6.71 22.01
CA CYS A 89 -9.92 6.55 23.04
C CYS A 89 -9.91 7.66 24.09
N GLY A 90 -10.43 8.86 23.77
CA GLY A 90 -10.52 9.96 24.74
C GLY A 90 -9.19 10.34 25.40
N ARG A 91 -8.05 10.09 24.74
CA ARG A 91 -6.67 10.28 25.25
C ARG A 91 -6.41 9.65 26.61
N ARG A 92 -6.84 8.41 26.80
CA ARG A 92 -6.56 7.62 28.00
C ARG A 92 -6.13 6.21 27.63
N ASP A 93 -5.47 5.56 28.57
CA ASP A 93 -5.25 4.12 28.48
C ASP A 93 -6.59 3.36 28.58
N ALA A 94 -6.69 2.26 27.84
CA ALA A 94 -7.77 1.31 28.01
C ALA A 94 -7.69 0.65 29.40
N GLY A 95 -8.81 0.61 30.11
CA GLY A 95 -8.90 -0.04 31.42
C GLY A 95 -8.89 -1.57 31.30
N GLN A 96 -8.51 -2.27 32.37
CA GLN A 96 -8.45 -3.73 32.37
C GLN A 96 -9.80 -4.38 31.98
N ALA A 97 -10.91 -3.84 32.48
CA ALA A 97 -12.24 -4.32 32.15
C ALA A 97 -12.57 -4.20 30.65
N GLU A 98 -12.09 -3.15 29.97
CA GLU A 98 -12.30 -2.99 28.52
C GLU A 98 -11.47 -4.02 27.74
N LYS A 99 -10.20 -4.21 28.13
CA LYS A 99 -9.31 -5.21 27.55
C LYS A 99 -9.86 -6.62 27.70
N ASP A 100 -10.36 -6.95 28.90
CA ASP A 100 -10.97 -8.24 29.20
C ASP A 100 -12.25 -8.45 28.40
N ALA A 101 -13.11 -7.42 28.30
CA ALA A 101 -14.33 -7.49 27.48
C ALA A 101 -14.02 -7.73 26.00
N VAL A 102 -12.97 -7.09 25.46
CA VAL A 102 -12.51 -7.35 24.09
C VAL A 102 -12.00 -8.78 23.95
N LYS A 103 -11.16 -9.25 24.88
CA LYS A 103 -10.62 -10.62 24.88
C LYS A 103 -11.72 -11.68 24.92
N GLN A 104 -12.72 -11.52 25.81
CA GLN A 104 -13.83 -12.46 25.90
C GLN A 104 -14.64 -12.52 24.60
N ARG A 105 -15.00 -11.36 24.05
CA ARG A 105 -15.72 -11.30 22.76
C ARG A 105 -14.94 -11.90 21.60
N LEU A 106 -13.60 -11.85 21.61
CA LEU A 106 -12.76 -12.51 20.61
C LEU A 106 -12.81 -14.04 20.78
N LEU A 107 -12.74 -14.55 22.01
CA LEU A 107 -12.79 -15.99 22.28
C LEU A 107 -14.14 -16.63 21.90
N GLU A 108 -15.21 -15.84 21.84
CA GLU A 108 -16.54 -16.27 21.39
C GLU A 108 -16.68 -16.33 19.85
N MET A 109 -15.72 -15.79 19.10
CA MET A 109 -15.79 -15.77 17.64
C MET A 109 -15.30 -17.07 17.01
N ASN A 110 -16.07 -17.60 16.06
CA ASN A 110 -15.64 -18.72 15.24
C ASN A 110 -14.45 -18.33 14.36
N GLY A 111 -13.49 -19.26 14.20
CA GLY A 111 -12.31 -19.05 13.36
C GLY A 111 -11.15 -18.30 14.02
N ILE A 112 -11.26 -17.97 15.31
CA ILE A 112 -10.11 -17.53 16.12
C ILE A 112 -9.32 -18.75 16.56
N MET A 113 -8.03 -18.79 16.22
CA MET A 113 -7.15 -19.92 16.52
C MET A 113 -6.32 -19.66 17.77
N THR A 114 -5.78 -18.44 17.90
CA THR A 114 -5.04 -18.03 19.10
C THR A 114 -5.34 -16.58 19.45
N VAL A 115 -5.28 -16.27 20.75
CA VAL A 115 -5.34 -14.91 21.29
C VAL A 115 -4.25 -14.78 22.35
N ARG A 116 -3.27 -13.90 22.12
CA ARG A 116 -2.18 -13.63 23.06
C ARG A 116 -2.11 -12.15 23.37
N TYR A 117 -2.02 -11.83 24.65
CA TYR A 117 -1.77 -10.46 25.06
C TYR A 117 -0.27 -10.14 24.90
N GLU A 118 0.01 -9.00 24.28
CA GLU A 118 1.33 -8.40 24.17
C GLU A 118 1.33 -7.11 25.01
N SER A 119 2.14 -7.07 26.07
CA SER A 119 2.23 -5.89 26.94
C SER A 119 2.94 -4.73 26.24
N LYS A 120 2.84 -3.51 26.81
CA LYS A 120 3.56 -2.34 26.28
C LYS A 120 5.06 -2.59 26.22
N GLU A 121 5.63 -3.24 27.23
CA GLU A 121 7.05 -3.56 27.30
C GLU A 121 7.43 -4.55 26.18
N GLN A 122 6.64 -5.62 26.01
CA GLN A 122 6.87 -6.59 24.94
C GLN A 122 6.74 -5.95 23.55
N ALA A 123 5.71 -5.11 23.35
CA ALA A 123 5.49 -4.39 22.12
C ALA A 123 6.64 -3.42 21.82
N TYR A 124 7.16 -2.71 22.83
CA TYR A 124 8.30 -1.80 22.68
C TYR A 124 9.60 -2.55 22.37
N GLU A 125 9.86 -3.71 22.99
CA GLU A 125 10.99 -4.56 22.60
C GLU A 125 10.86 -5.05 21.16
N ASN A 126 9.66 -5.45 20.73
CA ASN A 126 9.41 -5.89 19.36
C ASN A 126 9.54 -4.72 18.36
N PHE A 127 9.07 -3.53 18.73
CA PHE A 127 9.27 -2.30 17.96
C PHE A 127 10.76 -2.00 17.77
N LYS A 128 11.55 -2.01 18.85
CA LYS A 128 13.00 -1.80 18.77
C LYS A 128 13.71 -2.79 17.85
N LYS A 129 13.29 -4.06 17.87
CA LYS A 129 13.84 -5.09 16.97
C LYS A 129 13.43 -4.85 15.52
N ALA A 130 12.17 -4.52 15.28
CA ALA A 130 11.62 -4.33 13.93
C ALA A 130 12.20 -3.11 13.21
N PHE A 131 12.63 -2.09 13.96
CA PHE A 131 13.17 -0.83 13.45
C PHE A 131 14.62 -0.60 13.88
N ALA A 132 15.37 -1.68 14.14
CA ALA A 132 16.76 -1.60 14.60
C ALA A 132 17.68 -0.84 13.63
N ASP A 133 17.34 -0.84 12.34
CA ASP A 133 18.02 -0.13 11.25
C ASP A 133 17.54 1.33 11.06
N ARG A 134 16.51 1.75 11.79
CA ARG A 134 15.82 3.03 11.65
C ARG A 134 15.94 3.86 12.93
N LYS A 135 17.14 4.36 13.18
CA LYS A 135 17.48 5.13 14.39
C LYS A 135 16.60 6.36 14.59
N ASP A 136 16.18 7.01 13.51
CA ASP A 136 15.24 8.14 13.51
C ASP A 136 13.89 7.79 14.16
N LEU A 137 13.39 6.58 13.94
CA LEU A 137 12.14 6.10 14.52
C LEU A 137 12.29 5.66 15.98
N LEU A 138 13.45 5.09 16.33
CA LEU A 138 13.73 4.65 17.69
C LEU A 138 13.93 5.82 18.66
N ASP A 139 14.59 6.89 18.22
CA ASP A 139 14.87 8.06 19.06
C ASP A 139 13.60 8.88 19.37
N GLY A 140 12.56 8.77 18.55
CA GLY A 140 11.29 9.48 18.70
C GLY A 140 10.18 8.71 19.42
N ALA A 141 10.34 7.40 19.66
CA ALA A 141 9.30 6.56 20.24
C ALA A 141 9.54 6.32 21.73
N SER A 142 8.58 6.72 22.57
CA SER A 142 8.60 6.36 24.00
C SER A 142 7.78 5.10 24.26
N LEU A 143 8.05 4.39 25.36
CA LEU A 143 7.27 3.21 25.79
C LEU A 143 5.76 3.51 25.89
N GLY A 144 5.40 4.73 26.31
CA GLY A 144 4.00 5.15 26.43
C GLY A 144 3.28 5.32 25.08
N ASP A 145 4.03 5.50 23.99
CA ASP A 145 3.50 5.69 22.64
C ASP A 145 3.25 4.37 21.91
N ILE A 146 3.73 3.26 22.47
CA ILE A 146 3.50 1.92 21.92
C ILE A 146 2.34 1.27 22.67
N PRO A 147 1.19 1.06 22.01
CA PRO A 147 0.06 0.40 22.65
C PRO A 147 0.35 -1.07 22.93
N ASP A 148 -0.19 -1.55 24.05
CA ASP A 148 -0.38 -2.99 24.24
C ASP A 148 -1.49 -3.49 23.30
N SER A 149 -1.49 -4.81 23.05
CA SER A 149 -2.41 -5.39 22.07
C SER A 149 -2.81 -6.82 22.36
N LEU A 150 -3.91 -7.25 21.76
CA LEU A 150 -4.20 -8.67 21.56
C LEU A 150 -3.71 -9.07 20.17
N ARG A 151 -2.78 -10.02 20.13
CA ARG A 151 -2.23 -10.67 18.94
C ARG A 151 -3.05 -11.93 18.66
N LEU A 152 -3.66 -11.98 17.50
CA LEU A 152 -4.51 -13.07 17.08
C LEU A 152 -3.92 -13.79 15.87
N ARG A 153 -4.19 -15.10 15.84
CA ARG A 153 -4.16 -15.88 14.60
C ARG A 153 -5.57 -16.30 14.26
N VAL A 154 -6.00 -16.07 13.04
CA VAL A 154 -7.36 -16.37 12.57
C VAL A 154 -7.32 -17.24 11.33
N ALA A 155 -8.39 -18.02 11.12
CA ALA A 155 -8.46 -19.04 10.08
C ALA A 155 -8.31 -18.48 8.66
N ASP A 156 -8.87 -17.30 8.38
CA ASP A 156 -8.81 -16.69 7.05
C ASP A 156 -9.04 -15.16 7.06
N ALA A 157 -8.93 -14.55 5.88
CA ALA A 157 -9.13 -13.12 5.68
C ALA A 157 -10.56 -12.64 5.97
N GLY A 158 -11.57 -13.50 5.81
CA GLY A 158 -12.96 -13.21 6.18
C GLY A 158 -13.11 -13.05 7.69
N VAL A 159 -12.53 -13.98 8.46
CA VAL A 159 -12.50 -13.89 9.93
C VAL A 159 -11.72 -12.64 10.36
N ALA A 160 -10.58 -12.35 9.74
CA ALA A 160 -9.80 -11.13 10.03
C ALA A 160 -10.61 -9.85 9.79
N GLY A 161 -11.34 -9.79 8.67
CA GLY A 161 -12.25 -8.69 8.35
C GLY A 161 -13.41 -8.56 9.34
N ALA A 162 -13.95 -9.68 9.81
CA ALA A 162 -14.99 -9.70 10.83
C ALA A 162 -14.49 -9.17 12.18
N VAL A 163 -13.25 -9.51 12.59
CA VAL A 163 -12.61 -8.95 13.78
C VAL A 163 -12.46 -7.43 13.64
N LYS A 164 -11.87 -6.95 12.54
CA LYS A 164 -11.71 -5.51 12.28
C LYS A 164 -13.05 -4.78 12.37
N LYS A 165 -14.06 -5.24 11.63
CA LYS A 165 -15.41 -4.64 11.63
C LYS A 165 -16.06 -4.62 13.02
N ARG A 166 -15.82 -5.64 13.85
CA ARG A 166 -16.47 -5.77 15.16
C ARG A 166 -15.84 -4.89 16.24
N PHE A 167 -14.53 -4.67 16.20
CA PHE A 167 -13.79 -4.03 17.29
C PHE A 167 -13.28 -2.63 16.97
N GLU A 168 -13.12 -2.28 15.69
CA GLU A 168 -12.70 -0.93 15.30
C GLU A 168 -13.75 0.09 15.77
N GLY A 169 -13.28 1.15 16.44
CA GLY A 169 -14.14 2.19 17.03
C GLY A 169 -14.83 1.80 18.34
N THR A 170 -14.60 0.61 18.90
CA THR A 170 -15.17 0.23 20.20
C THR A 170 -14.39 0.84 21.38
N SER A 171 -15.03 0.99 22.54
CA SER A 171 -14.38 1.57 23.73
C SER A 171 -13.12 0.78 24.10
N GLY A 172 -12.01 1.50 24.30
CA GLY A 172 -10.72 0.93 24.66
C GLY A 172 -9.90 0.37 23.50
N VAL A 173 -10.40 0.31 22.26
CA VAL A 173 -9.66 -0.17 21.08
C VAL A 173 -9.22 1.00 20.22
N ASP A 174 -7.91 1.21 20.05
CA ASP A 174 -7.41 2.28 19.17
C ASP A 174 -7.61 1.89 17.69
N THR A 175 -7.02 0.76 17.30
CA THR A 175 -7.08 0.30 15.92
C THR A 175 -6.97 -1.21 15.82
N VAL A 176 -7.45 -1.76 14.71
CA VAL A 176 -7.32 -3.18 14.37
C VAL A 176 -6.55 -3.30 13.06
N VAL A 177 -5.37 -3.92 13.14
CA VAL A 177 -4.47 -4.10 12.00
C VAL A 177 -4.47 -5.56 11.59
N ILE A 178 -4.82 -5.82 10.33
CA ILE A 178 -4.64 -7.12 9.70
C ILE A 178 -3.24 -7.13 9.09
N GLN A 179 -2.40 -8.05 9.53
CA GLN A 179 -1.02 -8.13 9.03
C GLN A 179 -0.99 -8.80 7.65
N PRO A 180 -0.08 -8.37 6.76
CA PRO A 180 0.23 -9.13 5.58
C PRO A 180 0.66 -10.55 5.98
N PRO A 181 0.34 -11.58 5.17
CA PRO A 181 0.83 -12.92 5.44
C PRO A 181 2.37 -12.87 5.51
N GLY A 182 2.94 -13.40 6.59
CA GLY A 182 4.38 -13.49 6.74
C GLY A 182 4.96 -14.33 5.60
N LYS A 183 6.10 -13.90 5.04
CA LYS A 183 6.87 -14.79 4.16
C LYS A 183 7.43 -15.91 5.03
N ALA A 184 6.99 -17.14 4.78
CA ALA A 184 7.59 -18.33 5.36
C ALA A 184 9.04 -18.51 4.90
#